data_AF-A0A3D9HZV2-F1
#
_entry.id   AF-A0A3D9HZV2-F1
#
_cell.length_a   1.000
_cell.length_b   1.000
_cell.length_c   1.000
_cell.angle_alpha   90.00
_cell.angle_beta   90.00
_cell.angle_gamma   90.00
#
_symmetry.space_group_name_H-M   'P 1'
#
loop_
_entity.id
_entity.type
_entity.pdbx_description
1 polymer ?
#
loop_
_entity_poly.entity_id
_entity_poly.type
_entity_poly.pdbx_seq_one_letter_code
_entity_poly.pdbx_strand_id
1 'polypeptide(L)'
;MAAILWIVFILILFFLAQRSVYRLLGLKSVSYERTFSSSRLFAGQTVWMQETIKNRKRLPLPWLRVESLLPAQLVFKQRETNMSISSGDQLQNHASLFSVPPFTEIVRKHEIICPHRGKYRITSYTLSIGDIVGLTSKTIKQPADCEVIVFPKLRELSELPVDARRYLQSIRSMVSPIMEDHYYVAGIRPYRAGDSFRMMNWNATAKSGELLVHKRESMQDNDLTILLNAELLNAAHNVRVTQEHFEEALSYAASAAQYVVNGGGKVGFIYNGISEGNDGAVFRAPARSGAAHMDKLLEAMAGFQPVTTLGLTYLLVQLISERTRGQHYMLVSAFIDAKQEQLVRQMRNQGNSVELLLLGKEVALHG
;
A
#
# COMPACT_ATOMS: atom_id res chain seq x y z
N MET A 1 -2.13 -50.66 -51.54
CA MET A 1 -3.20 -49.63 -51.55
C MET A 1 -4.17 -49.78 -50.38
N ALA A 2 -4.87 -50.91 -50.22
CA ALA A 2 -5.85 -51.08 -49.14
C ALA A 2 -5.28 -50.94 -47.71
N ALA A 3 -4.11 -51.51 -47.43
CA ALA A 3 -3.47 -51.39 -46.11
C ALA A 3 -3.13 -49.93 -45.74
N ILE A 4 -2.70 -49.14 -46.72
CA ILE A 4 -2.39 -47.71 -46.54
C ILE A 4 -3.66 -46.93 -46.20
N LEU A 5 -4.76 -47.20 -46.90
CA LEU A 5 -6.06 -46.56 -46.63
C LEU A 5 -6.57 -46.87 -45.21
N TRP A 6 -6.40 -48.11 -44.73
CA TRP A 6 -6.75 -48.49 -43.36
C TRP A 6 -5.90 -47.79 -42.30
N ILE A 7 -4.59 -47.68 -42.52
CA ILE A 7 -3.69 -46.96 -41.61
C ILE A 7 -4.10 -45.49 -41.52
N VAL A 8 -4.36 -44.85 -42.67
CA VAL A 8 -4.82 -43.44 -42.72
C VAL A 8 -6.15 -43.28 -41.97
N PHE A 9 -7.10 -44.18 -42.20
CA PHE A 9 -8.39 -44.15 -41.51
C PHE A 9 -8.26 -44.28 -39.98
N ILE A 10 -7.45 -45.22 -39.50
CA ILE A 10 -7.19 -45.42 -38.06
C ILE A 10 -6.52 -44.19 -37.45
N LEU A 11 -5.55 -43.58 -38.15
CA LEU A 11 -4.88 -42.35 -37.68
C LEU A 11 -5.87 -41.19 -37.57
N ILE A 12 -6.77 -41.02 -38.54
CA ILE A 12 -7.82 -39.99 -38.48
C ILE A 12 -8.77 -40.25 -37.31
N LEU A 13 -9.21 -41.49 -37.12
CA LEU A 13 -10.11 -41.84 -36.02
C LEU A 13 -9.44 -41.60 -34.66
N PHE A 14 -8.19 -42.02 -34.50
CA PHE A 14 -7.40 -41.78 -33.29
C PHE A 14 -7.23 -40.28 -33.02
N PHE A 15 -6.93 -39.50 -34.06
CA PHE A 15 -6.81 -38.04 -33.97
C PHE A 15 -8.12 -37.39 -33.50
N LEU A 16 -9.27 -37.75 -34.09
CA LEU A 16 -10.59 -37.24 -33.70
C LEU A 16 -10.98 -37.64 -32.28
N ALA A 17 -10.66 -38.88 -31.87
CA ALA A 17 -10.89 -39.38 -30.53
C ALA A 17 -10.05 -38.60 -29.50
N GLN A 18 -8.74 -38.48 -29.73
CA GLN A 18 -7.83 -37.71 -28.89
C GLN A 18 -8.29 -36.26 -28.75
N ARG A 19 -8.62 -35.59 -29.86
CA ARG A 19 -9.19 -34.23 -29.87
C ARG A 19 -10.43 -34.10 -28.99
N SER A 20 -11.36 -35.04 -29.12
CA SER A 20 -12.63 -35.03 -28.35
C SER A 20 -12.39 -35.21 -26.85
N VAL A 21 -11.46 -36.10 -26.48
CA VAL A 21 -11.07 -36.34 -25.08
C VAL A 21 -10.47 -35.08 -24.46
N TYR A 22 -9.51 -34.42 -25.12
CA TYR A 22 -8.89 -33.20 -24.60
C TYR A 22 -9.88 -32.03 -24.52
N ARG A 23 -10.78 -31.89 -25.50
CA ARG A 23 -11.83 -30.86 -25.49
C ARG A 23 -12.81 -31.02 -24.32
N LEU A 24 -13.22 -32.25 -24.02
CA LEU A 24 -14.23 -32.51 -22.98
C LEU A 24 -13.60 -32.61 -21.58
N LEU A 25 -12.50 -33.34 -21.44
CA LEU A 25 -11.91 -33.72 -20.15
C LEU A 25 -10.61 -32.98 -19.80
N GLY A 26 -10.00 -32.24 -20.74
CA GLY A 26 -8.67 -31.65 -20.57
C GLY A 26 -8.54 -30.75 -19.34
N LEU A 27 -9.49 -29.84 -19.11
CA LEU A 27 -9.48 -28.94 -17.94
C LEU A 27 -10.31 -29.48 -16.76
N LYS A 28 -10.93 -30.66 -16.90
CA LYS A 28 -11.67 -31.27 -15.78
C LYS A 28 -10.66 -31.69 -14.71
N SER A 29 -10.99 -31.41 -13.45
CA SER A 29 -10.19 -31.80 -12.27
C SER A 29 -8.73 -31.31 -12.32
N VAL A 30 -8.51 -30.14 -12.92
CA VAL A 30 -7.26 -29.38 -12.82
C VAL A 30 -7.48 -28.26 -11.81
N SER A 31 -6.61 -28.15 -10.82
CA SER A 31 -6.59 -27.01 -9.91
C SER A 31 -5.31 -26.19 -10.12
N TYR A 32 -5.47 -24.89 -10.09
CA TYR A 32 -4.37 -23.93 -10.15
C TYR A 32 -4.51 -22.96 -8.99
N GLU A 33 -3.46 -22.83 -8.20
CA GLU A 33 -3.37 -21.89 -7.09
C GLU A 33 -2.09 -21.09 -7.23
N ARG A 34 -2.16 -19.81 -6.88
CA ARG A 34 -1.01 -18.91 -6.81
C ARG A 34 -1.00 -18.23 -5.45
N THR A 35 0.17 -18.20 -4.82
CA THR A 35 0.36 -17.60 -3.50
C THR A 35 1.66 -16.82 -3.47
N PHE A 36 1.73 -15.79 -2.62
CA PHE A 36 2.97 -15.11 -2.29
C PHE A 36 3.49 -15.60 -0.94
N SER A 37 4.80 -15.69 -0.76
CA SER A 37 5.41 -16.08 0.51
C SER A 37 5.17 -15.05 1.62
N SER A 38 4.91 -13.80 1.25
CA SER A 38 4.45 -12.74 2.15
C SER A 38 3.40 -11.90 1.45
N SER A 39 2.35 -11.51 2.18
CA SER A 39 1.33 -10.57 1.70
C SER A 39 1.74 -9.10 1.89
N ARG A 40 2.77 -8.83 2.71
CA ARG A 40 3.23 -7.49 3.07
C ARG A 40 4.76 -7.42 3.04
N LEU A 41 5.31 -6.40 2.37
CA LEU A 41 6.74 -6.15 2.30
C LEU A 41 7.03 -4.67 2.02
N PHE A 42 8.28 -4.25 2.15
CA PHE A 42 8.70 -2.89 1.81
C PHE A 42 9.25 -2.80 0.38
N ALA A 43 9.11 -1.64 -0.25
CA ALA A 43 9.68 -1.39 -1.57
C ALA A 43 11.20 -1.64 -1.59
N GLY A 44 11.67 -2.33 -2.62
CA GLY A 44 13.03 -2.83 -2.78
C GLY A 44 13.24 -4.27 -2.27
N GLN A 45 12.30 -4.85 -1.53
CA GLN A 45 12.38 -6.23 -1.08
C GLN A 45 11.90 -7.23 -2.15
N THR A 46 12.26 -8.49 -1.94
CA THR A 46 11.90 -9.62 -2.81
C THR A 46 10.86 -10.52 -2.15
N VAL A 47 9.95 -11.06 -2.95
CA VAL A 47 8.94 -12.04 -2.52
C VAL A 47 8.95 -13.24 -3.45
N TRP A 48 8.66 -14.43 -2.91
CA TRP A 48 8.47 -15.63 -3.70
C TRP A 48 7.01 -15.75 -4.11
N MET A 49 6.76 -15.86 -5.41
CA MET A 49 5.46 -16.25 -5.94
C MET A 49 5.48 -17.76 -6.23
N GLN A 50 4.61 -18.51 -5.56
CA GLN A 50 4.47 -19.94 -5.75
C GLN A 50 3.22 -20.23 -6.58
N GLU A 51 3.40 -20.97 -7.67
CA GLU A 51 2.35 -21.51 -8.52
C GLU A 51 2.24 -23.01 -8.27
N THR A 52 1.05 -23.48 -7.90
CA THR A 52 0.75 -24.88 -7.62
C THR A 52 -0.29 -25.38 -8.60
N ILE A 53 0.08 -26.37 -9.43
CA ILE A 53 -0.83 -27.04 -10.36
C ILE A 53 -1.03 -28.48 -9.94
N LYS A 54 -2.28 -28.91 -9.86
CA LYS A 54 -2.62 -30.32 -9.58
C LYS A 54 -3.46 -30.89 -10.70
N ASN A 55 -3.01 -31.99 -11.29
CA ASN A 55 -3.78 -32.76 -12.27
C ASN A 55 -4.38 -33.99 -11.61
N ARG A 56 -5.66 -33.93 -11.20
CA ARG A 56 -6.31 -35.02 -10.45
C ARG A 56 -6.99 -36.07 -11.37
N LYS A 57 -6.47 -36.28 -12.56
CA LYS A 57 -7.01 -37.25 -13.53
C LYS A 57 -5.92 -38.07 -14.21
N ARG A 58 -6.34 -39.15 -14.87
CA ARG A 58 -5.50 -40.06 -15.66
C ARG A 58 -4.97 -39.44 -16.96
N LEU A 59 -5.66 -38.43 -17.50
CA LEU A 59 -5.26 -37.78 -18.75
C LEU A 59 -4.08 -36.83 -18.47
N PRO A 60 -2.90 -37.05 -19.09
CA PRO A 60 -1.78 -36.11 -18.99
C PRO A 60 -2.12 -34.80 -19.69
N LEU A 61 -1.47 -33.72 -19.25
CA LEU A 61 -1.55 -32.40 -19.88
C LEU A 61 -0.18 -32.12 -20.51
N PRO A 62 0.02 -32.44 -21.80
CA PRO A 62 1.32 -32.28 -22.44
C PRO A 62 1.78 -30.82 -22.43
N TRP A 63 0.81 -29.90 -22.57
CA TRP A 63 1.00 -28.48 -22.38
C TRP A 63 -0.26 -27.87 -21.73
N LEU A 64 -0.06 -27.14 -20.64
CA LEU A 64 -1.03 -26.32 -19.96
C LEU A 64 -0.42 -24.92 -19.86
N ARG A 65 -1.06 -23.95 -20.52
CA ARG A 65 -0.67 -22.55 -20.49
C ARG A 65 -1.51 -21.83 -19.46
N VAL A 66 -0.85 -21.17 -18.52
CA VAL A 66 -1.47 -20.33 -17.51
C VAL A 66 -1.08 -18.90 -17.79
N GLU A 67 -2.05 -18.05 -18.08
CA GLU A 67 -1.84 -16.63 -18.34
C GLU A 67 -2.44 -15.79 -17.23
N SER A 68 -1.73 -14.73 -16.83
CA SER A 68 -2.24 -13.76 -15.87
C SER A 68 -1.73 -12.38 -16.23
N LEU A 69 -2.59 -11.39 -16.12
CA LEU A 69 -2.18 -9.99 -16.19
C LEU A 69 -1.58 -9.63 -14.83
N LEU A 70 -0.31 -9.26 -14.85
CA LEU A 70 0.40 -8.77 -13.68
C LEU A 70 0.75 -7.29 -13.90
N PRO A 71 0.81 -6.48 -12.83
CA PRO A 71 1.36 -5.14 -12.91
C PRO A 71 2.81 -5.17 -13.42
N ALA A 72 3.14 -4.26 -14.34
CA ALA A 72 4.48 -4.18 -14.93
C ALA A 72 5.56 -3.80 -13.91
N GLN A 73 5.17 -3.25 -12.76
CA GLN A 73 6.09 -2.89 -11.69
C GLN A 73 6.69 -4.10 -10.94
N LEU A 74 6.12 -5.30 -11.08
CA LEU A 74 6.67 -6.52 -10.48
C LEU A 74 7.77 -7.10 -11.39
N VAL A 75 9.01 -7.14 -10.91
CA VAL A 75 10.17 -7.56 -11.71
C VAL A 75 10.56 -9.00 -11.38
N PHE A 76 10.45 -9.90 -12.35
CA PHE A 76 10.87 -11.29 -12.23
C PHE A 76 12.38 -11.42 -12.46
N LYS A 77 13.13 -11.94 -11.47
CA LYS A 77 14.60 -12.07 -11.58
C LYS A 77 15.04 -13.09 -12.64
N GLN A 78 14.29 -14.18 -12.78
CA GLN A 78 14.66 -15.29 -13.64
C GLN A 78 13.73 -15.32 -14.85
N ARG A 79 14.24 -14.91 -16.02
CA ARG A 79 13.56 -15.11 -17.31
C ARG A 79 13.85 -16.54 -17.80
N GLU A 80 13.21 -17.54 -17.20
CA GLU A 80 13.23 -18.91 -17.73
C GLU A 80 12.76 -18.96 -19.19
N THR A 81 13.37 -19.86 -19.98
CA THR A 81 13.17 -20.04 -21.42
C THR A 81 11.74 -20.42 -21.83
N ASN A 82 10.88 -20.81 -20.89
CA ASN A 82 9.48 -21.19 -21.12
C ASN A 82 8.47 -20.09 -20.77
N MET A 83 8.93 -18.84 -20.57
CA MET A 83 8.08 -17.70 -20.24
C MET A 83 8.07 -16.68 -21.37
N SER A 84 6.86 -16.27 -21.77
CA SER A 84 6.67 -15.12 -22.65
C SER A 84 6.12 -13.97 -21.81
N ILE A 85 6.92 -12.91 -21.62
CA ILE A 85 6.50 -11.67 -20.98
C ILE A 85 6.35 -10.63 -22.07
N SER A 86 5.11 -10.21 -22.32
CA SER A 86 4.81 -9.05 -23.17
C SER A 86 4.47 -7.88 -22.26
N SER A 87 5.33 -6.89 -22.20
CA SER A 87 5.15 -5.69 -21.38
C SER A 87 4.33 -4.65 -22.15
N GLY A 88 3.14 -4.32 -21.65
CA GLY A 88 2.48 -3.05 -21.94
C GLY A 88 2.86 -1.99 -20.90
N ASP A 89 2.44 -0.75 -21.10
CA ASP A 89 2.84 0.41 -20.27
C ASP A 89 2.43 0.30 -18.79
N GLN A 90 1.41 -0.50 -18.47
CA GLN A 90 0.90 -0.69 -17.10
C GLN A 90 0.78 -2.16 -16.66
N LEU A 91 0.52 -3.07 -17.61
CA LEU A 91 0.30 -4.49 -17.36
C LEU A 91 1.25 -5.31 -18.22
N GLN A 92 1.78 -6.38 -17.66
CA GLN A 92 2.53 -7.41 -18.36
C GLN A 92 1.74 -8.72 -18.35
N ASN A 93 1.75 -9.43 -19.48
CA ASN A 93 1.19 -10.77 -19.54
C ASN A 93 2.24 -11.78 -19.04
N HIS A 94 1.95 -12.43 -17.92
CA HIS A 94 2.76 -13.53 -17.41
C HIS A 94 2.15 -14.86 -17.86
N ALA A 95 2.77 -15.46 -18.88
CA ALA A 95 2.39 -16.78 -19.39
C ALA A 95 3.39 -17.83 -18.91
N SER A 96 2.89 -18.83 -18.18
CA SER A 96 3.65 -20.00 -17.75
C SER A 96 3.16 -21.25 -18.44
N LEU A 97 4.09 -22.01 -19.02
CA LEU A 97 3.83 -23.30 -19.65
C LEU A 97 4.20 -24.44 -18.71
N PHE A 98 3.33 -25.44 -18.61
CA PHE A 98 3.51 -26.63 -17.79
C PHE A 98 3.20 -27.89 -18.58
N SER A 99 4.00 -28.93 -18.37
CA SER A 99 3.64 -30.30 -18.74
C SER A 99 3.31 -31.04 -17.46
N VAL A 100 2.07 -31.50 -17.32
CA VAL A 100 1.56 -32.04 -16.05
C VAL A 100 1.15 -33.50 -16.24
N PRO A 101 1.91 -34.47 -15.71
CA PRO A 101 1.57 -35.87 -15.79
C PRO A 101 0.28 -36.21 -15.02
N PRO A 102 -0.25 -37.44 -15.18
CA PRO A 102 -1.41 -37.89 -14.42
C PRO A 102 -1.16 -37.88 -12.92
N PHE A 103 -2.17 -37.51 -12.13
CA PHE A 103 -2.13 -37.50 -10.66
C PHE A 103 -0.91 -36.80 -10.03
N THR A 104 -0.37 -35.81 -10.73
CA THR A 104 0.84 -35.11 -10.32
C THR A 104 0.52 -33.69 -9.86
N GLU A 105 1.29 -33.23 -8.88
CA GLU A 105 1.33 -31.84 -8.42
C GLU A 105 2.68 -31.23 -8.78
N ILE A 106 2.65 -30.06 -9.42
CA ILE A 106 3.84 -29.30 -9.79
C ILE A 106 3.80 -27.99 -9.04
N VAL A 107 4.90 -27.67 -8.35
CA VAL A 107 5.11 -26.41 -7.65
C VAL A 107 6.25 -25.67 -8.32
N ARG A 108 5.99 -24.47 -8.83
CA ARG A 108 7.00 -23.56 -9.38
C ARG A 108 7.11 -22.34 -8.48
N LYS A 109 8.34 -21.93 -8.16
CA LYS A 109 8.62 -20.74 -7.35
C LYS A 109 9.33 -19.71 -8.21
N HIS A 110 8.86 -18.47 -8.15
CA HIS A 110 9.40 -17.34 -8.87
C HIS A 110 9.87 -16.28 -7.88
N GLU A 111 11.09 -15.80 -8.04
CA GLU A 111 11.58 -14.67 -7.25
C GLU A 111 11.18 -13.35 -7.93
N ILE A 112 10.41 -12.53 -7.21
CA ILE A 112 9.92 -11.24 -7.68
C ILE A 112 10.53 -10.13 -6.84
N ILE A 113 11.12 -9.13 -7.50
CA ILE A 113 11.53 -7.87 -6.87
C ILE A 113 10.36 -6.90 -6.97
N CYS A 114 10.08 -6.22 -5.86
CA CYS A 114 9.07 -5.17 -5.76
C CYS A 114 9.74 -3.80 -5.63
N PRO A 115 10.23 -3.18 -6.73
CA PRO A 115 10.98 -1.92 -6.68
C PRO A 115 10.12 -0.73 -6.24
N HIS A 116 8.83 -0.73 -6.59
CA HIS A 116 7.90 0.34 -6.28
C HIS A 116 6.88 -0.14 -5.25
N ARG A 117 6.42 0.80 -4.41
CA ARG A 117 5.30 0.54 -3.51
C ARG A 117 4.00 0.41 -4.32
N GLY A 118 3.01 -0.25 -3.76
CA GLY A 118 1.72 -0.41 -4.40
C GLY A 118 0.93 -1.56 -3.80
N LYS A 119 -0.37 -1.59 -4.10
CA LYS A 119 -1.19 -2.79 -3.88
C LYS A 119 -1.30 -3.55 -5.19
N TYR A 120 -0.74 -4.74 -5.22
CA TYR A 120 -0.70 -5.57 -6.41
C TYR A 120 -1.63 -6.76 -6.24
N ARG A 121 -2.78 -6.71 -6.93
CA ARG A 121 -3.81 -7.75 -6.87
C ARG A 121 -3.94 -8.48 -8.20
N ILE A 122 -3.94 -9.80 -8.12
CA ILE A 122 -4.18 -10.72 -9.24
C ILE A 122 -5.62 -11.21 -9.11
N THR A 123 -6.51 -10.73 -9.97
CA THR A 123 -7.96 -10.98 -9.89
C THR A 123 -8.42 -12.20 -10.68
N SER A 124 -7.64 -12.63 -11.67
CA SER A 124 -7.98 -13.79 -12.50
C SER A 124 -6.77 -14.36 -13.21
N TYR A 125 -6.90 -15.63 -13.59
CA TYR A 125 -5.98 -16.30 -14.50
C TYR A 125 -6.77 -17.01 -15.59
N THR A 126 -6.10 -17.25 -16.70
CA THR A 126 -6.65 -17.95 -17.86
C THR A 126 -5.87 -19.24 -18.04
N LEU A 127 -6.56 -20.37 -17.99
CA LEU A 127 -6.01 -21.68 -18.28
C LEU A 127 -6.35 -22.05 -19.72
N SER A 128 -5.33 -22.32 -20.51
CA SER A 128 -5.45 -22.82 -21.88
C SER A 128 -4.75 -24.16 -22.00
N ILE A 129 -5.49 -25.16 -22.48
CA ILE A 129 -4.96 -26.46 -22.88
C ILE A 129 -5.29 -26.69 -24.34
N GLY A 130 -4.56 -27.57 -24.99
CA GLY A 130 -5.03 -28.11 -26.25
C GLY A 130 -4.57 -29.53 -26.51
N ASP A 131 -4.91 -29.99 -27.72
CA ASP A 131 -4.50 -31.30 -28.20
C ASP A 131 -2.98 -31.35 -28.45
N ILE A 132 -2.45 -32.57 -28.57
CA ILE A 132 -1.03 -32.84 -28.80
C ILE A 132 -0.54 -32.18 -30.11
N VAL A 133 -1.45 -31.94 -31.06
CA VAL A 133 -1.17 -31.35 -32.38
C VAL A 133 -1.38 -29.82 -32.41
N GLY A 134 -1.94 -29.21 -31.35
CA GLY A 134 -2.14 -27.77 -31.23
C GLY A 134 -3.30 -27.17 -32.06
N LEU A 135 -4.18 -28.00 -32.62
CA LEU A 135 -5.29 -27.60 -33.50
C LEU A 135 -6.57 -27.23 -32.73
N THR A 136 -6.69 -27.69 -31.49
CA THR A 136 -7.82 -27.38 -30.62
C THR A 136 -7.33 -26.85 -29.30
N SER A 137 -7.74 -25.65 -28.94
CA SER A 137 -7.52 -25.09 -27.61
C SER A 137 -8.84 -24.99 -26.85
N LYS A 138 -8.84 -25.39 -25.59
CA LYS A 138 -9.88 -25.05 -24.62
C LYS A 138 -9.30 -24.04 -23.64
N THR A 139 -10.02 -22.94 -23.47
CA THR A 139 -9.63 -21.87 -22.55
C THR A 139 -10.73 -21.66 -21.52
N ILE A 140 -10.35 -21.54 -20.25
CA ILE A 140 -11.25 -21.10 -19.17
C ILE A 140 -10.57 -19.95 -18.41
N LYS A 141 -11.37 -18.95 -18.05
CA LYS A 141 -10.95 -17.90 -17.13
C LYS A 141 -11.51 -18.22 -15.75
N GLN A 142 -10.66 -18.18 -14.73
CA GLN A 142 -11.05 -18.41 -13.35
C GLN A 142 -10.66 -17.21 -12.48
N PRO A 143 -11.47 -16.87 -11.47
CA PRO A 143 -11.11 -15.83 -10.51
C PRO A 143 -9.92 -16.30 -9.67
N ALA A 144 -9.09 -15.35 -9.29
CA ALA A 144 -8.05 -15.51 -8.28
C ALA A 144 -8.17 -14.36 -7.28
N ASP A 145 -7.73 -14.64 -6.06
CA ASP A 145 -7.60 -13.61 -5.03
C ASP A 145 -6.23 -13.73 -4.39
N CYS A 146 -5.24 -13.18 -5.09
CA CYS A 146 -3.85 -13.17 -4.63
C CYS A 146 -3.39 -11.72 -4.64
N GLU A 147 -3.04 -11.21 -3.46
CA GLU A 147 -2.64 -9.82 -3.26
C GLU A 147 -1.30 -9.75 -2.54
N VAL A 148 -0.50 -8.76 -2.92
CA VAL A 148 0.70 -8.37 -2.20
C VAL A 148 0.72 -6.85 -2.07
N ILE A 149 0.90 -6.37 -0.84
CA ILE A 149 0.95 -4.95 -0.51
C ILE A 149 2.42 -4.59 -0.26
N VAL A 150 2.93 -3.68 -1.06
CA VAL A 150 4.30 -3.17 -0.96
C VAL A 150 4.23 -1.79 -0.34
N PHE A 151 4.77 -1.66 0.86
CA PHE A 151 4.86 -0.42 1.62
C PHE A 151 5.94 0.51 1.06
N PRO A 152 5.85 1.83 1.31
CA PRO A 152 6.93 2.75 1.00
C PRO A 152 8.25 2.30 1.61
N LYS A 153 9.37 2.52 0.93
CA LYS A 153 10.70 2.21 1.47
C LYS A 153 10.93 2.99 2.76
N LEU A 154 11.31 2.31 3.83
CA LEU A 154 11.78 2.95 5.05
C LEU A 154 13.28 3.28 4.92
N ARG A 155 13.66 4.41 5.48
CA ARG A 155 15.03 4.92 5.55
C ARG A 155 15.48 4.99 6.99
N GLU A 156 16.77 4.86 7.19
CA GLU A 156 17.33 5.10 8.51
C GLU A 156 17.17 6.57 8.90
N LEU A 157 17.07 6.84 10.21
CA LEU A 157 16.95 8.22 10.67
C LEU A 157 18.10 9.08 10.16
N SER A 158 19.31 8.52 10.06
CA SER A 158 20.54 9.16 9.56
C SER A 158 20.42 9.71 8.13
N GLU A 159 19.57 9.10 7.30
CA GLU A 159 19.32 9.51 5.91
C GLU A 159 18.36 10.70 5.81
N LEU A 160 17.66 11.07 6.89
CA LEU A 160 16.77 12.23 6.87
C LEU A 160 17.58 13.54 7.00
N PRO A 161 17.11 14.65 6.42
CA PRO A 161 17.70 15.97 6.62
C PRO A 161 17.87 16.32 8.09
N VAL A 162 18.96 17.02 8.41
CA VAL A 162 19.39 17.31 9.80
C VAL A 162 18.28 17.96 10.62
N ASP A 163 17.56 18.94 10.05
CA ASP A 163 16.50 19.66 10.74
C ASP A 163 15.32 18.73 11.09
N ALA A 164 14.90 17.88 10.15
CA ALA A 164 13.87 16.89 10.38
C ALA A 164 14.29 15.87 11.45
N ARG A 165 15.55 15.42 11.44
CA ARG A 165 16.08 14.53 12.48
C ARG A 165 16.00 15.16 13.87
N ARG A 166 16.48 16.40 14.02
CA ARG A 166 16.44 17.14 15.28
C ARG A 166 15.01 17.33 15.77
N TYR A 167 14.11 17.69 14.86
CA TYR A 167 12.70 17.87 15.19
C TYR A 167 12.05 16.57 15.68
N LEU A 168 12.26 15.44 14.97
CA LEU A 168 11.74 14.13 15.39
C LEU A 168 12.32 13.67 16.73
N GLN A 169 13.62 13.92 16.97
CA GLN A 169 14.25 13.64 18.25
C GLN A 169 13.67 14.49 19.37
N SER A 170 13.35 15.77 19.12
CA SER A 170 12.72 16.63 20.11
C SER A 170 11.34 16.12 20.52
N ILE A 171 10.51 15.71 19.56
CA ILE A 171 9.19 15.10 19.81
C ILE A 171 9.34 13.82 20.63
N ARG A 172 10.25 12.93 20.24
CA ARG A 172 10.48 11.67 20.97
C ARG A 172 10.98 11.90 22.39
N SER A 173 11.79 12.94 22.61
CA SER A 173 12.30 13.27 23.95
C SER A 173 11.22 13.81 24.88
N MET A 174 10.12 14.34 24.34
CA MET A 174 8.94 14.73 25.11
C MET A 174 8.09 13.52 25.51
N VAL A 175 8.25 12.36 24.86
CA VAL A 175 7.60 11.09 25.23
C VAL A 175 8.33 10.52 26.45
N SER A 176 8.05 11.08 27.63
CA SER A 176 8.54 10.55 28.90
C SER A 176 7.84 9.20 29.22
N PRO A 177 8.57 8.14 29.61
CA PRO A 177 7.96 6.91 30.11
C PRO A 177 7.29 7.08 31.49
N ILE A 178 7.41 8.26 32.11
CA ILE A 178 6.77 8.62 33.37
C ILE A 178 5.83 9.79 33.06
N MET A 179 4.61 9.49 32.63
CA MET A 179 3.52 10.46 32.61
C MET A 179 2.19 9.72 32.71
N GLU A 180 1.95 9.10 33.87
CA GLU A 180 0.57 8.82 34.27
C GLU A 180 -0.11 10.18 34.58
N ASP A 181 -1.21 10.44 33.86
CA ASP A 181 -2.30 11.32 34.25
C ASP A 181 -1.99 12.81 34.54
N HIS A 182 -1.58 13.56 33.50
CA HIS A 182 -1.91 15.01 33.44
C HIS A 182 -3.11 15.25 32.53
N TYR A 183 -4.27 14.71 32.91
CA TYR A 183 -5.54 15.10 32.31
C TYR A 183 -6.00 16.43 32.89
N TYR A 184 -6.15 17.46 32.05
CA TYR A 184 -6.87 18.67 32.45
C TYR A 184 -8.36 18.53 32.16
N VAL A 185 -9.17 19.10 33.06
CA VAL A 185 -10.63 19.14 32.93
C VAL A 185 -10.98 20.24 31.93
N ALA A 186 -11.21 19.86 30.67
CA ALA A 186 -11.58 20.76 29.59
C ALA A 186 -13.06 21.16 29.61
N GLY A 187 -13.89 20.46 30.39
CA GLY A 187 -15.31 20.75 30.53
C GLY A 187 -16.06 19.63 31.24
N ILE A 188 -17.38 19.62 31.08
CA ILE A 188 -18.28 18.64 31.68
C ILE A 188 -19.19 18.10 30.58
N ARG A 189 -19.42 16.79 30.55
CA ARG A 189 -20.34 16.14 29.59
C ARG A 189 -21.25 15.12 30.28
N PRO A 190 -22.39 14.76 29.67
CA PRO A 190 -23.22 13.65 30.16
C PRO A 190 -22.44 12.34 30.21
N TYR A 191 -22.67 11.58 31.28
CA TYR A 191 -22.18 10.22 31.47
C TYR A 191 -22.72 9.32 30.36
N ARG A 192 -21.87 8.46 29.81
CA ARG A 192 -22.24 7.41 28.87
C ARG A 192 -21.86 6.05 29.45
N ALA A 193 -22.64 5.03 29.14
CA ALA A 193 -22.33 3.67 29.54
C ALA A 193 -20.94 3.27 29.02
N GLY A 194 -20.00 2.96 29.92
CA GLY A 194 -18.59 2.71 29.62
C GLY A 194 -17.64 3.74 30.23
N ASP A 195 -18.14 4.89 30.69
CA ASP A 195 -17.33 5.86 31.43
C ASP A 195 -17.02 5.37 32.86
N SER A 196 -15.79 5.58 33.32
CA SER A 196 -15.40 5.20 34.68
C SER A 196 -16.08 6.10 35.71
N PHE A 197 -16.61 5.50 36.79
CA PHE A 197 -17.18 6.25 37.92
C PHE A 197 -16.17 7.20 38.59
N ARG A 198 -14.87 6.94 38.47
CA ARG A 198 -13.80 7.84 38.95
C ARG A 198 -13.78 9.19 38.22
N MET A 199 -14.43 9.31 37.06
CA MET A 199 -14.46 10.53 36.25
C MET A 199 -15.72 11.38 36.50
N MET A 200 -16.62 10.97 37.40
CA MET A 200 -17.84 11.72 37.71
C MET A 200 -17.56 13.02 38.45
N ASN A 201 -18.17 14.10 37.98
CA ASN A 201 -18.16 15.38 38.65
C ASN A 201 -19.36 15.45 39.61
N TRP A 202 -19.18 14.97 40.84
CA TRP A 202 -20.26 14.95 41.83
C TRP A 202 -20.87 16.33 42.11
N ASN A 203 -20.06 17.39 42.08
CA ASN A 203 -20.55 18.76 42.28
C ASN A 203 -21.46 19.24 41.14
N ALA A 204 -21.14 18.88 39.89
CA ALA A 204 -21.97 19.23 38.74
C ALA A 204 -23.25 18.37 38.68
N THR A 205 -23.12 17.06 38.94
CA THR A 205 -24.25 16.13 39.01
C THR A 205 -25.24 16.50 40.10
N ALA A 206 -24.78 16.91 41.28
CA ALA A 206 -25.66 17.36 42.35
C ALA A 206 -26.47 18.62 41.99
N LYS A 207 -25.97 19.47 41.10
CA LYS A 207 -26.63 20.71 40.68
C LYS A 207 -27.57 20.53 39.48
N SER A 208 -27.23 19.65 38.53
CA SER A 208 -28.05 19.43 37.33
C SER A 208 -29.08 18.30 37.47
N GLY A 209 -28.89 17.38 38.43
CA GLY A 209 -29.68 16.15 38.54
C GLY A 209 -29.32 15.08 37.50
N GLU A 210 -28.35 15.35 36.63
CA GLU A 210 -27.87 14.44 35.59
C GLU A 210 -26.46 13.93 35.90
N LEU A 211 -26.18 12.65 35.58
CA LEU A 211 -24.84 12.09 35.72
C LEU A 211 -23.89 12.78 34.73
N LEU A 212 -22.91 13.50 35.26
CA LEU A 212 -21.97 14.33 34.51
C LEU A 212 -20.54 13.89 34.83
N VAL A 213 -19.72 13.78 33.79
CA VAL A 213 -18.31 13.41 33.89
C VAL A 213 -17.41 14.55 33.44
N HIS A 214 -16.22 14.66 34.04
CA HIS A 214 -15.19 15.57 33.57
C HIS A 214 -14.79 15.20 32.14
N LYS A 215 -14.98 16.13 31.18
CA LYS A 215 -14.39 16.02 29.84
C LYS A 215 -12.89 16.25 30.00
N ARG A 216 -12.10 15.19 29.85
CA ARG A 216 -10.64 15.27 29.85
C ARG A 216 -10.16 15.61 28.44
N GLU A 217 -9.37 16.65 28.30
CA GLU A 217 -8.49 16.82 27.13
C GLU A 217 -7.07 16.50 27.58
N SER A 218 -6.36 15.68 26.80
CA SER A 218 -4.96 15.34 27.07
C SER A 218 -4.14 16.61 26.91
N MET A 219 -3.56 17.12 28.00
CA MET A 219 -2.61 18.22 27.91
C MET A 219 -1.24 17.58 27.64
N GLN A 220 -0.73 17.73 26.42
CA GLN A 220 0.50 17.10 25.88
C GLN A 220 0.34 15.65 25.41
N ASP A 221 -0.58 15.43 24.48
CA ASP A 221 -0.36 14.36 23.52
C ASP A 221 0.71 14.87 22.52
N ASN A 222 1.95 14.33 22.59
CA ASN A 222 3.05 14.63 21.65
C ASN A 222 2.76 14.02 20.27
N ASP A 223 1.61 14.39 19.74
CA ASP A 223 1.04 13.88 18.51
C ASP A 223 1.73 14.57 17.35
N LEU A 224 2.60 13.83 16.67
CA LEU A 224 3.12 14.28 15.39
C LEU A 224 2.05 14.05 14.32
N THR A 225 1.55 15.10 13.71
CA THR A 225 0.78 15.00 12.48
C THR A 225 1.67 15.26 11.28
N ILE A 226 1.86 14.25 10.43
CA ILE A 226 2.62 14.40 9.19
C ILE A 226 1.66 14.84 8.09
N LEU A 227 1.97 15.93 7.41
CA LEU A 227 1.27 16.37 6.21
C LEU A 227 2.15 16.05 5.01
N LEU A 228 1.67 15.22 4.09
CA LEU A 228 2.34 14.97 2.82
C LEU A 228 1.65 15.76 1.71
N ASN A 229 2.44 16.51 0.96
CA ASN A 229 1.96 17.24 -0.21
C ASN A 229 2.02 16.38 -1.48
N ALA A 230 0.90 16.32 -2.21
CA ALA A 230 0.74 15.66 -3.50
C ALA A 230 1.05 16.56 -4.71
N GLU A 231 1.19 17.88 -4.51
CA GLU A 231 1.43 18.82 -5.60
C GLU A 231 2.81 18.62 -6.24
N LEU A 232 2.80 18.34 -7.54
CA LEU A 232 4.03 18.17 -8.34
C LEU A 232 4.39 19.40 -9.20
N LEU A 233 3.49 20.38 -9.33
CA LEU A 233 3.72 21.55 -10.15
C LEU A 233 3.82 22.79 -9.29
N ASN A 234 5.01 23.40 -9.25
CA ASN A 234 5.18 24.73 -8.70
C ASN A 234 4.81 25.77 -9.76
N ALA A 235 3.56 26.20 -9.78
CA ALA A 235 3.07 27.19 -10.75
C ALA A 235 3.82 28.53 -10.68
N ALA A 236 4.35 28.90 -9.51
CA ALA A 236 5.07 30.17 -9.33
C ALA A 236 6.46 30.17 -9.98
N HIS A 237 7.10 29.01 -10.12
CA HIS A 237 8.45 28.88 -10.68
C HIS A 237 8.49 28.03 -11.96
N ASN A 238 7.33 27.55 -12.43
CA ASN A 238 7.18 26.63 -13.55
C ASN A 238 8.09 25.38 -13.46
N VAL A 239 8.33 24.90 -12.23
CA VAL A 239 9.14 23.70 -11.98
C VAL A 239 8.20 22.52 -11.76
N ARG A 240 8.41 21.45 -12.53
CA ARG A 240 7.71 20.18 -12.36
C ARG A 240 8.59 19.21 -11.60
N VAL A 241 8.09 18.79 -10.45
CA VAL A 241 8.67 17.75 -9.60
C VAL A 241 8.40 16.39 -10.24
N THR A 242 9.41 15.52 -10.26
CA THR A 242 9.27 14.17 -10.81
C THR A 242 8.50 13.26 -9.84
N GLN A 243 7.95 12.16 -10.34
CA GLN A 243 7.32 11.14 -9.49
C GLN A 243 8.30 10.58 -8.45
N GLU A 244 9.59 10.50 -8.76
CA GLU A 244 10.64 10.00 -7.86
C GLU A 244 10.77 10.85 -6.59
N HIS A 245 10.66 12.17 -6.72
CA HIS A 245 10.65 13.07 -5.56
C HIS A 245 9.42 12.81 -4.68
N PHE A 246 8.25 12.52 -5.25
CA PHE A 246 7.11 12.10 -4.44
C PHE A 246 7.37 10.76 -3.72
N GLU A 247 8.02 9.81 -4.38
CA GLU A 247 8.39 8.54 -3.72
C GLU A 247 9.37 8.77 -2.57
N GLU A 248 10.28 9.73 -2.72
CA GLU A 248 11.22 10.15 -1.69
C GLU A 248 10.52 10.87 -0.53
N ALA A 249 9.65 11.84 -0.81
CA ALA A 249 8.82 12.52 0.19
C ALA A 249 8.03 11.52 1.03
N LEU A 250 7.37 10.58 0.38
CA LEU A 250 6.57 9.57 1.05
C LEU A 250 7.43 8.58 1.83
N SER A 251 8.62 8.23 1.31
CA SER A 251 9.61 7.42 2.04
C SER A 251 10.06 8.12 3.33
N TYR A 252 10.35 9.43 3.29
CA TYR A 252 10.67 10.20 4.50
C TYR A 252 9.49 10.30 5.45
N ALA A 253 8.29 10.55 4.95
CA ALA A 253 7.07 10.61 5.76
C ALA A 253 6.79 9.28 6.49
N ALA A 254 6.92 8.15 5.78
CA ALA A 254 6.79 6.82 6.37
C ALA A 254 7.86 6.54 7.43
N SER A 255 9.11 6.94 7.15
CA SER A 255 10.24 6.76 8.08
C SER A 255 10.10 7.59 9.35
N ALA A 256 9.65 8.85 9.21
CA ALA A 256 9.35 9.73 10.33
C ALA A 256 8.20 9.17 11.19
N ALA A 257 7.13 8.67 10.57
CA ALA A 257 6.04 8.01 11.27
C ALA A 257 6.52 6.78 12.05
N GLN A 258 7.28 5.91 11.40
CA GLN A 258 7.82 4.70 12.02
C GLN A 258 8.74 5.03 13.20
N TYR A 259 9.59 6.05 13.05
CA TYR A 259 10.50 6.47 14.10
C TYR A 259 9.76 6.93 15.36
N VAL A 260 8.70 7.74 15.21
CA VAL A 260 7.91 8.23 16.34
C VAL A 260 7.09 7.11 16.98
N VAL A 261 6.44 6.24 16.20
CA VAL A 261 5.67 5.11 16.72
C VAL A 261 6.56 4.12 17.48
N ASN A 262 7.75 3.81 16.95
CA ASN A 262 8.74 2.96 17.64
C ASN A 262 9.26 3.59 18.94
N GLY A 263 9.23 4.92 19.02
CA GLY A 263 9.54 5.66 20.23
C GLY A 263 8.42 5.70 21.27
N GLY A 264 7.27 5.05 21.03
CA GLY A 264 6.10 5.10 21.89
C GLY A 264 5.20 6.32 21.67
N GLY A 265 5.54 7.17 20.71
CA GLY A 265 4.75 8.35 20.34
C GLY A 265 3.51 7.99 19.52
N LYS A 266 2.68 9.01 19.28
CA LYS A 266 1.47 8.93 18.46
C LYS A 266 1.69 9.69 17.16
N VAL A 267 1.24 9.13 16.05
CA VAL A 267 1.40 9.75 14.72
C VAL A 267 0.06 9.84 14.01
N GLY A 268 -0.30 11.04 13.60
CA GLY A 268 -1.38 11.34 12.67
C GLY A 268 -0.83 11.54 11.26
N PHE A 269 -1.69 11.41 10.27
CA PHE A 269 -1.30 11.59 8.87
C PHE A 269 -2.37 12.33 8.09
N ILE A 270 -1.95 13.31 7.30
CA ILE A 270 -2.79 14.06 6.38
C ILE A 270 -2.14 14.02 5.01
N TYR A 271 -2.92 13.64 4.00
CA TYR A 271 -2.46 13.63 2.61
C TYR A 271 -3.49 14.32 1.72
N ASN A 272 -3.04 15.33 0.98
CA ASN A 272 -3.91 16.18 0.15
C ASN A 272 -4.08 15.68 -1.29
N GLY A 273 -3.69 14.44 -1.58
CA GLY A 273 -3.88 13.80 -2.88
C GLY A 273 -4.81 12.59 -2.84
N ILE A 274 -4.91 11.92 -3.99
CA ILE A 274 -5.74 10.74 -4.16
C ILE A 274 -5.18 9.57 -3.35
N SER A 275 -6.03 9.01 -2.50
CA SER A 275 -5.82 7.75 -1.81
C SER A 275 -6.87 6.76 -2.29
N GLU A 276 -6.46 5.53 -2.58
CA GLU A 276 -7.39 4.45 -2.90
C GLU A 276 -8.43 4.27 -1.78
N GLY A 277 -9.71 4.21 -2.14
CA GLY A 277 -10.83 4.08 -1.21
C GLY A 277 -11.29 5.38 -0.55
N ASN A 278 -10.74 6.54 -0.93
CA ASN A 278 -11.18 7.85 -0.48
C ASN A 278 -11.65 8.67 -1.70
N ASP A 279 -12.96 8.89 -1.84
CA ASP A 279 -13.67 9.44 -3.01
C ASP A 279 -13.30 10.91 -3.32
N GLY A 280 -12.04 11.18 -3.68
CA GLY A 280 -11.56 12.53 -3.94
C GLY A 280 -11.63 13.44 -2.71
N ALA A 281 -11.46 12.89 -1.51
CA ALA A 281 -11.31 13.66 -0.28
C ALA A 281 -9.87 13.57 0.26
N VAL A 282 -9.47 14.58 1.04
CA VAL A 282 -8.19 14.57 1.77
C VAL A 282 -8.15 13.36 2.70
N PHE A 283 -7.10 12.56 2.63
CA PHE A 283 -6.89 11.48 3.57
C PHE A 283 -6.47 12.06 4.92
N ARG A 284 -7.18 11.68 6.00
CA ARG A 284 -6.89 12.09 7.37
C ARG A 284 -6.94 10.88 8.30
N ALA A 285 -5.83 10.61 8.97
CA ALA A 285 -5.73 9.62 10.03
C ALA A 285 -5.38 10.34 11.34
N PRO A 286 -6.18 10.18 12.41
CA PRO A 286 -5.90 10.81 13.69
C PRO A 286 -4.63 10.22 14.31
N ALA A 287 -3.98 10.99 15.18
CA ALA A 287 -2.79 10.54 15.87
C ALA A 287 -3.08 9.39 16.82
N ARG A 288 -2.39 8.26 16.61
CA ARG A 288 -2.48 7.06 17.43
C ARG A 288 -1.11 6.38 17.52
N SER A 289 -0.94 5.51 18.50
CA SER A 289 0.28 4.74 18.74
C SER A 289 0.10 3.27 18.33
N GLY A 290 1.21 2.53 18.33
CA GLY A 290 1.23 1.07 18.20
C GLY A 290 1.38 0.54 16.77
N ALA A 291 1.88 -0.69 16.67
CA ALA A 291 2.21 -1.33 15.39
C ALA A 291 0.99 -1.48 14.46
N ALA A 292 -0.19 -1.82 14.99
CA ALA A 292 -1.40 -1.96 14.19
C ALA A 292 -1.86 -0.65 13.54
N HIS A 293 -1.59 0.50 14.17
CA HIS A 293 -1.86 1.81 13.57
C HIS A 293 -0.82 2.12 12.48
N MET A 294 0.45 1.84 12.75
CA MET A 294 1.51 2.02 11.76
C MET A 294 1.28 1.18 10.50
N ASP A 295 0.88 -0.09 10.64
CA ASP A 295 0.55 -0.96 9.52
C ASP A 295 -0.57 -0.38 8.65
N LYS A 296 -1.62 0.17 9.28
CA LYS A 296 -2.73 0.83 8.55
C LYS A 296 -2.26 2.08 7.82
N LEU A 297 -1.36 2.87 8.43
CA LEU A 297 -0.76 4.03 7.76
C LEU A 297 0.07 3.60 6.55
N LEU A 298 0.96 2.60 6.71
CA LEU A 298 1.78 2.08 5.61
C LEU A 298 0.93 1.49 4.47
N GLU A 299 -0.15 0.79 4.82
CA GLU A 299 -1.11 0.24 3.86
C GLU A 299 -1.86 1.34 3.09
N ALA A 300 -2.24 2.43 3.77
CA ALA A 300 -2.81 3.60 3.10
C ALA A 300 -1.78 4.27 2.16
N MET A 301 -0.54 4.45 2.64
CA MET A 301 0.56 5.01 1.86
C MET A 301 0.90 4.20 0.61
N ALA A 302 0.74 2.87 0.65
CA ALA A 302 0.89 2.02 -0.53
C ALA A 302 -0.09 2.38 -1.65
N GLY A 303 -1.25 2.97 -1.33
CA GLY A 303 -2.28 3.41 -2.28
C GLY A 303 -2.26 4.90 -2.63
N PHE A 304 -1.28 5.68 -2.16
CA PHE A 304 -1.21 7.12 -2.45
C PHE A 304 -0.67 7.40 -3.85
N GLN A 305 -1.43 8.20 -4.61
CA GLN A 305 -1.07 8.67 -5.94
C GLN A 305 -0.80 10.17 -5.91
N PRO A 306 0.26 10.68 -6.59
CA PRO A 306 0.63 12.10 -6.59
C PRO A 306 -0.27 12.95 -7.49
N VAL A 307 -1.57 12.88 -7.23
CA VAL A 307 -2.63 13.64 -7.89
C VAL A 307 -3.32 14.44 -6.81
N THR A 308 -3.20 15.77 -6.88
CA THR A 308 -3.76 16.67 -5.89
C THR A 308 -5.28 16.63 -5.89
N THR A 309 -5.86 16.45 -4.71
CA THR A 309 -7.29 16.52 -4.45
C THR A 309 -7.68 17.90 -3.91
N LEU A 310 -6.88 18.41 -2.97
CA LEU A 310 -7.05 19.74 -2.40
C LEU A 310 -5.69 20.46 -2.42
N GLY A 311 -5.68 21.68 -2.94
CA GLY A 311 -4.46 22.49 -2.94
C GLY A 311 -3.93 22.70 -1.52
N LEU A 312 -2.61 22.60 -1.33
CA LEU A 312 -1.96 22.69 -0.03
C LEU A 312 -2.32 24.00 0.70
N THR A 313 -2.40 25.10 -0.03
CA THR A 313 -2.85 26.40 0.50
C THR A 313 -4.22 26.32 1.18
N TYR A 314 -5.18 25.65 0.55
CA TYR A 314 -6.52 25.48 1.13
C TYR A 314 -6.50 24.54 2.35
N LEU A 315 -5.72 23.47 2.28
CA LEU A 315 -5.55 22.56 3.42
C LEU A 315 -4.97 23.29 4.64
N LEU A 316 -3.94 24.12 4.45
CA LEU A 316 -3.34 24.91 5.53
C LEU A 316 -4.34 25.91 6.13
N VAL A 317 -5.13 26.60 5.29
CA VAL A 317 -6.21 27.48 5.77
C VAL A 317 -7.23 26.71 6.61
N GLN A 318 -7.61 25.51 6.18
CA GLN A 318 -8.52 24.66 6.94
C GLN A 318 -7.94 24.30 8.32
N LEU A 319 -6.68 23.89 8.38
CA LEU A 319 -6.01 23.56 9.65
C LEU A 319 -5.88 24.76 10.60
N ILE A 320 -5.60 25.95 10.06
CA ILE A 320 -5.59 27.20 10.84
C ILE A 320 -6.98 27.51 11.41
N SER A 321 -8.03 27.22 10.64
CA SER A 321 -9.43 27.44 11.06
C SER A 321 -9.89 26.48 12.15
N GLU A 322 -9.29 25.29 12.26
CA GLU A 322 -9.54 24.32 13.33
C GLU A 322 -9.04 24.82 14.70
N ARG A 323 -8.25 25.92 14.74
CA ARG A 323 -7.75 26.58 15.96
C ARG A 323 -7.05 25.64 16.95
N THR A 324 -6.36 24.63 16.42
CA THR A 324 -5.53 23.73 17.22
C THR A 324 -4.35 24.49 17.83
N ARG A 325 -3.95 24.10 19.05
CA ARG A 325 -2.80 24.66 19.79
C ARG A 325 -1.95 23.54 20.35
N GLY A 326 -0.64 23.76 20.43
CA GLY A 326 0.31 22.81 21.01
C GLY A 326 0.53 21.55 20.17
N GLN A 327 0.08 21.53 18.91
CA GLN A 327 0.26 20.37 18.03
C GLN A 327 1.60 20.40 17.31
N HIS A 328 2.16 19.21 17.05
CA HIS A 328 3.38 19.04 16.28
C HIS A 328 3.03 18.63 14.84
N TYR A 329 3.46 19.43 13.87
CA TYR A 329 3.25 19.18 12.45
C TYR A 329 4.59 19.01 11.74
N MET A 330 4.69 17.99 10.90
CA MET A 330 5.77 17.88 9.91
C MET A 330 5.16 17.96 8.52
N LEU A 331 5.41 19.05 7.81
CA LEU A 331 5.00 19.22 6.43
C LEU A 331 6.11 18.70 5.52
N VAL A 332 5.82 17.63 4.81
CA VAL A 332 6.68 17.01 3.80
C VAL A 332 6.20 17.44 2.43
N SER A 333 7.04 18.21 1.72
CA SER A 333 6.69 18.75 0.40
C SER A 333 7.92 18.85 -0.49
N ALA A 334 7.71 18.75 -1.80
CA ALA A 334 8.79 18.99 -2.76
C ALA A 334 9.13 20.47 -2.92
N PHE A 335 8.15 21.36 -2.73
CA PHE A 335 8.33 22.81 -2.76
C PHE A 335 7.32 23.49 -1.84
N ILE A 336 7.54 24.77 -1.58
CA ILE A 336 6.57 25.64 -0.91
C ILE A 336 6.60 27.01 -1.57
N ASP A 337 5.45 27.69 -1.66
CA ASP A 337 5.37 29.06 -2.14
C ASP A 337 5.35 30.08 -0.97
N ALA A 338 5.54 31.36 -1.27
CA ALA A 338 5.58 32.42 -0.25
C ALA A 338 4.27 32.53 0.55
N LYS A 339 3.12 32.20 -0.05
CA LYS A 339 1.81 32.24 0.62
C LYS A 339 1.68 31.07 1.60
N GLN A 340 2.10 29.88 1.21
CA GLN A 340 2.16 28.68 2.04
C GLN A 340 3.14 28.87 3.20
N GLU A 341 4.29 29.51 2.98
CA GLU A 341 5.21 29.89 4.06
C GLU A 341 4.56 30.84 5.07
N GLN A 342 3.81 31.84 4.61
CA GLN A 342 3.07 32.74 5.51
C GLN A 342 2.02 31.98 6.34
N LEU A 343 1.30 31.03 5.73
CA LEU A 343 0.32 30.19 6.43
C LEU A 343 1.01 29.29 7.47
N VAL A 344 2.18 28.71 7.15
CA VAL A 344 2.98 27.94 8.11
C VAL A 344 3.43 28.81 9.29
N ARG A 345 3.88 30.06 9.03
CA ARG A 345 4.20 31.02 10.10
C ARG A 345 2.96 31.34 10.96
N GLN A 346 1.80 31.48 10.34
CA GLN A 346 0.54 31.69 11.06
C GLN A 346 0.17 30.50 11.96
N MET A 347 0.34 29.26 11.48
CA MET A 347 0.17 28.06 12.31
C MET A 347 1.13 28.06 13.50
N ARG A 348 2.40 28.47 13.30
CA ARG A 348 3.38 28.63 14.38
C ARG A 348 2.94 29.70 15.39
N ASN A 349 2.44 30.84 14.93
CA ASN A 349 1.94 31.92 15.79
C ASN A 349 0.69 31.53 16.60
N GLN A 350 -0.07 30.52 16.17
CA GLN A 350 -1.17 29.94 16.96
C GLN A 350 -0.68 29.06 18.13
N GLY A 351 0.63 28.82 18.23
CA GLY A 351 1.23 27.98 19.27
C GLY A 351 1.46 26.53 18.83
N ASN A 352 1.46 26.24 17.53
CA ASN A 352 1.80 24.92 16.99
C ASN A 352 3.29 24.86 16.61
N SER A 353 3.91 23.69 16.75
CA SER A 353 5.27 23.46 16.26
C SER A 353 5.21 22.90 14.85
N VAL A 354 5.64 23.63 13.84
CA VAL A 354 5.60 23.17 12.43
C VAL A 354 7.01 23.05 11.87
N GLU A 355 7.41 21.86 11.45
CA GLU A 355 8.67 21.59 10.75
C GLU A 355 8.45 21.39 9.24
N LEU A 356 9.36 21.90 8.42
CA LEU A 356 9.28 21.83 6.96
C LEU A 356 10.36 20.89 6.41
N LEU A 357 9.94 19.72 5.94
CA LEU A 357 10.80 18.82 5.19
C LEU A 357 10.64 19.11 3.69
N LEU A 358 11.52 19.97 3.16
CA LEU A 358 11.57 20.31 1.74
C LEU A 358 12.59 19.43 1.02
N LEU A 359 12.14 18.76 -0.04
CA LEU A 359 13.04 17.98 -0.90
C LEU A 359 13.96 18.91 -1.70
N GLY A 360 15.23 18.54 -1.87
CA GLY A 360 16.17 19.25 -2.74
C GLY A 360 16.84 20.50 -2.17
N LYS A 361 16.64 20.84 -0.88
CA LYS A 361 17.38 21.97 -0.24
C LYS A 361 18.91 21.81 -0.28
N GLU A 362 19.43 20.58 -0.38
CA GLU A 362 20.87 20.31 -0.46
C GLU A 362 21.46 20.51 -1.87
N VAL A 363 20.64 20.55 -2.93
CA VAL A 363 21.15 20.78 -4.29
C VAL A 363 21.53 22.26 -4.51
N ALA A 364 20.98 23.18 -3.71
CA ALA A 364 21.25 24.61 -3.83
C ALA A 364 22.54 25.08 -3.10
N LEU A 365 23.16 24.24 -2.26
CA LEU A 365 24.36 24.60 -1.49
C LEU A 365 25.68 24.11 -2.11
N HIS A 366 25.62 23.38 -3.22
CA HIS A 366 26.79 22.87 -3.96
C HIS A 366 26.79 23.28 -5.45
N GLY A 367 26.02 24.31 -5.81
CA GLY A 367 26.01 24.91 -7.14
C GLY A 367 26.89 26.16 -7.23
#